data_AF-A0A8H3M388-F1
#
_entry.id   AF-A0A8H3M388-F1
#
_cell.length_a   1.000
_cell.length_b   1.000
_cell.length_c   1.000
_cell.angle_alpha   90.00
_cell.angle_beta   90.00
_cell.angle_gamma   90.00
#
_symmetry.space_group_name_H-M   'P 1'
#
loop_
_entity.id
_entity.type
_entity.pdbx_description
1 polymer ?
#
loop_
_entity_poly.entity_id
_entity_poly.type
_entity_poly.pdbx_seq_one_letter_code
_entity_poly.pdbx_strand_id
1 'polypeptide(L)'
;MIALAILTKSVLPAQAKICKKAKKNGGKIMLEKLIEELISETSQDPEIVKEGIPPLGSDSRTFFDLYNVINVMERQEEVAKQAVIKSYFNFGKALNNQFSHYLKTNPKRTVQALVNQEV
;
A
#
# COMPACT_ATOMS: atom_id res chain seq x y z
N MET A 1 -16.66 -1.11 -7.26
CA MET A 1 -17.89 -0.88 -8.06
C MET A 1 -17.85 0.54 -8.62
N ILE A 2 -17.03 0.79 -9.65
CA ILE A 2 -17.04 2.09 -10.35
C ILE A 2 -17.88 1.88 -11.60
N ALA A 3 -19.04 2.54 -11.62
CA ALA A 3 -20.08 2.36 -12.60
C ALA A 3 -19.69 2.91 -13.98
N LEU A 4 -20.02 2.08 -14.95
CA LEU A 4 -20.07 2.30 -16.39
C LEU A 4 -21.04 3.44 -16.74
N ALA A 5 -20.57 4.46 -17.45
CA ALA A 5 -21.45 5.47 -18.05
C ALA A 5 -21.01 5.73 -19.50
N ILE A 6 -21.64 5.02 -20.44
CA ILE A 6 -21.63 5.33 -21.86
C ILE A 6 -23.08 5.33 -22.34
N LEU A 7 -23.46 6.43 -23.00
CA LEU A 7 -24.34 6.52 -24.18
C LEU A 7 -25.54 7.47 -24.03
N THR A 8 -25.46 8.62 -24.71
CA THR A 8 -26.53 9.10 -25.61
C THR A 8 -25.90 10.00 -26.69
N LYS A 9 -26.15 9.68 -27.96
CA LYS A 9 -25.79 10.45 -29.16
C LYS A 9 -26.95 11.40 -29.54
N SER A 10 -26.63 12.56 -30.13
CA SER A 10 -27.44 13.21 -31.19
C SER A 10 -26.59 14.19 -32.02
N VAL A 11 -27.03 14.44 -33.26
CA VAL A 11 -26.25 14.75 -34.48
C VAL A 11 -26.22 16.27 -34.86
N LEU A 12 -25.03 16.77 -35.24
CA LEU A 12 -24.52 17.82 -36.21
C LEU A 12 -25.45 18.89 -36.88
N PRO A 13 -24.96 20.10 -37.34
CA PRO A 13 -23.80 20.24 -38.24
C PRO A 13 -22.84 21.49 -38.18
N ALA A 14 -21.66 21.28 -38.79
CA ALA A 14 -20.74 22.15 -39.55
C ALA A 14 -20.40 23.61 -39.13
N GLN A 15 -19.15 23.80 -38.67
CA GLN A 15 -18.24 24.87 -39.15
C GLN A 15 -16.79 24.33 -39.05
N ALA A 16 -16.07 24.26 -40.17
CA ALA A 16 -14.70 23.78 -40.21
C ALA A 16 -13.74 24.83 -39.63
N LYS A 17 -13.25 24.60 -38.40
CA LYS A 17 -11.98 25.17 -37.92
C LYS A 17 -10.96 24.03 -37.82
N ILE A 18 -9.96 24.06 -38.70
CA ILE A 18 -8.75 23.25 -38.54
C ILE A 18 -8.01 23.80 -37.32
N CYS A 19 -8.37 23.31 -36.13
CA CYS A 19 -7.48 23.34 -34.99
C CYS A 19 -6.46 22.23 -35.22
N LYS A 20 -5.22 22.62 -35.52
CA LYS A 20 -4.06 21.73 -35.42
C LYS A 20 -4.10 21.11 -34.02
N LYS A 21 -4.48 19.83 -33.91
CA LYS A 21 -4.37 19.08 -32.66
C LYS A 21 -2.88 19.00 -32.35
N ALA A 22 -2.43 19.78 -31.37
CA ALA A 22 -1.13 19.58 -30.76
C ALA A 22 -1.05 18.12 -30.34
N LYS A 23 -0.07 17.40 -30.89
CA LYS A 23 0.17 16.00 -30.58
C LYS A 23 0.54 15.94 -29.10
N LYS A 24 -0.40 15.54 -28.25
CA LYS A 24 -0.24 15.50 -26.79
C LYS A 24 0.66 14.31 -26.43
N ASN A 25 1.96 14.44 -26.72
CA ASN A 25 3.00 13.45 -26.40
C ASN A 25 3.27 13.35 -24.88
N GLY A 26 2.78 14.29 -24.07
CA GLY A 26 3.07 14.34 -22.63
C GLY A 26 2.54 13.16 -21.82
N GLY A 27 1.43 12.53 -22.21
CA GLY A 27 0.88 11.37 -21.50
C GLY A 27 1.72 10.10 -21.67
N LYS A 28 2.29 9.91 -22.87
CA LYS A 28 3.16 8.76 -23.18
C LYS A 28 4.48 8.85 -22.40
N ILE A 29 5.08 10.05 -22.36
CA ILE A 29 6.34 10.31 -21.63
C ILE A 29 6.17 10.09 -20.12
N MET A 30 5.01 10.45 -19.56
CA MET A 30 4.75 10.26 -18.12
C MET A 30 4.58 8.77 -17.75
N LEU A 31 3.93 7.98 -18.62
CA LEU A 31 3.76 6.54 -18.40
C LEU A 31 5.10 5.79 -18.52
N GLU A 32 5.91 6.12 -19.52
CA GLU A 32 7.23 5.51 -19.70
C GLU A 32 8.14 5.77 -18.50
N LYS A 33 8.15 6.99 -17.96
CA LYS A 33 8.89 7.33 -16.74
C LYS A 33 8.42 6.53 -15.53
N LEU A 34 7.11 6.41 -15.34
CA LEU A 34 6.56 5.63 -14.22
C LEU A 34 6.95 4.14 -14.32
N ILE A 35 6.91 3.56 -15.52
CA ILE A 35 7.33 2.18 -15.74
C ILE A 35 8.82 1.99 -15.42
N GLU A 36 9.67 2.91 -15.88
CA GLU A 36 11.12 2.88 -15.64
C GLU A 36 11.47 3.00 -14.14
N GLU A 37 10.76 3.86 -13.41
CA GLU A 37 10.90 4.03 -11.96
C GLU A 37 10.50 2.76 -11.20
N LEU A 38 9.34 2.17 -11.53
CA LEU A 38 8.86 0.93 -10.92
C LEU A 38 9.78 -0.28 -11.16
N ILE A 39 10.38 -0.38 -12.36
CA ILE A 39 11.35 -1.45 -12.67
C ILE A 39 12.64 -1.26 -11.87
N SER A 40 13.09 -0.02 -11.70
CA SER A 40 14.37 0.29 -11.03
C SER A 40 14.31 0.02 -9.51
N GLU A 41 13.16 0.33 -8.87
CA GLU A 41 12.95 0.07 -7.43
C GLU A 41 12.80 -1.43 -7.09
N THR A 42 12.42 -2.25 -8.07
CA THR A 42 12.19 -3.69 -7.89
C THR A 42 13.48 -4.52 -8.01
N SER A 43 14.65 -3.91 -8.28
CA SER A 43 15.92 -4.65 -8.46
C SER A 43 16.53 -5.25 -7.17
N GLN A 44 15.76 -5.37 -6.08
CA GLN A 44 16.20 -6.05 -4.87
C GLN A 44 15.79 -7.53 -4.87
N ASP A 45 16.82 -8.37 -4.99
CA ASP A 45 16.99 -9.77 -4.61
C ASP A 45 15.80 -10.75 -4.72
N PRO A 46 15.90 -11.82 -5.54
CA PRO A 46 14.83 -12.79 -5.71
C PRO A 46 14.85 -13.81 -4.56
N GLU A 47 14.58 -13.41 -3.31
CA GLU A 47 14.53 -14.39 -2.22
C GLU A 47 13.55 -14.05 -1.10
N ILE A 48 12.27 -13.83 -1.45
CA ILE A 48 11.17 -14.13 -0.51
C ILE A 48 10.05 -14.80 -1.32
N VAL A 49 10.13 -16.12 -1.46
CA VAL A 49 8.99 -16.93 -1.88
C VAL A 49 7.95 -16.86 -0.76
N LYS A 50 7.09 -15.85 -0.81
CA LYS A 50 5.81 -15.89 -0.10
C LYS A 50 4.91 -16.87 -0.84
N GLU A 51 4.64 -17.98 -0.18
CA GLU A 51 3.69 -19.01 -0.58
C GLU A 51 2.34 -18.35 -0.96
N GLY A 52 2.08 -18.26 -2.26
CA GLY A 52 0.86 -17.63 -2.81
C GLY A 52 1.07 -16.72 -4.02
N ILE A 53 2.30 -16.30 -4.34
CA ILE A 53 2.59 -15.50 -5.54
C ILE A 53 3.38 -16.36 -6.54
N PRO A 54 2.83 -16.65 -7.74
CA PRO A 54 3.60 -17.34 -8.78
C PRO A 54 4.86 -16.53 -9.14
N PRO A 55 6.00 -17.18 -9.45
CA PRO A 55 7.26 -16.49 -9.78
C PRO A 55 7.08 -15.48 -10.93
N LEU A 56 7.63 -14.27 -10.75
CA LEU A 56 7.65 -13.16 -11.70
C LEU A 56 8.57 -13.47 -12.90
N GLY A 57 8.27 -14.53 -13.67
CA GLY A 57 9.12 -15.01 -14.75
C GLY A 57 8.42 -15.84 -15.82
N SER A 58 7.08 -15.81 -15.87
CA SER A 58 6.33 -16.44 -16.96
C SER A 58 5.69 -15.37 -17.82
N ASP A 59 6.09 -15.32 -19.09
CA ASP A 59 5.58 -14.42 -20.14
C ASP A 59 4.07 -14.61 -20.44
N SER A 60 3.40 -15.50 -19.69
CA SER A 60 2.00 -15.86 -19.83
C SER A 60 1.09 -15.24 -18.76
N ARG A 61 1.55 -14.25 -17.99
CA ARG A 61 0.73 -13.66 -16.94
C ARG A 61 -0.31 -12.71 -17.54
N THR A 62 -1.58 -12.99 -17.33
CA THR A 62 -2.67 -12.14 -17.82
C THR A 62 -2.77 -10.87 -16.99
N PHE A 63 -3.38 -9.81 -17.53
CA PHE A 63 -3.68 -8.60 -16.74
C PHE A 63 -4.50 -8.91 -15.49
N PHE A 64 -5.34 -9.95 -15.54
CA PHE A 64 -6.12 -10.41 -14.40
C PHE A 64 -5.22 -10.96 -13.28
N ASP A 65 -4.19 -11.73 -13.63
CA ASP A 65 -3.23 -12.27 -12.66
C ASP A 65 -2.41 -11.15 -12.01
N LEU A 66 -1.98 -10.15 -12.79
CA LEU A 66 -1.28 -8.97 -12.27
C LEU A 66 -2.16 -8.18 -11.29
N TYR A 67 -3.42 -7.95 -11.66
CA TYR A 67 -4.39 -7.29 -10.78
C TYR A 67 -4.62 -8.06 -9.47
N ASN A 68 -4.73 -9.39 -9.55
CA ASN A 68 -4.91 -10.22 -8.36
C ASN A 68 -3.71 -10.15 -7.42
N VAL A 69 -2.49 -10.10 -7.96
CA VAL A 69 -1.28 -9.90 -7.15
C VAL A 69 -1.35 -8.59 -6.38
N ILE A 70 -1.71 -7.48 -7.04
CA ILE A 70 -1.87 -6.17 -6.37
C ILE A 70 -2.90 -6.26 -5.23
N ASN A 71 -4.08 -6.80 -5.50
CA ASN A 71 -5.15 -6.92 -4.51
C ASN A 71 -4.76 -7.81 -3.31
N VAL A 72 -3.96 -8.86 -3.54
CA VAL A 72 -3.42 -9.68 -2.44
C VAL A 72 -2.39 -8.90 -1.63
N MET A 73 -1.48 -8.17 -2.28
CA MET A 73 -0.48 -7.35 -1.59
C MET A 73 -1.12 -6.23 -0.76
N GLU A 74 -2.11 -5.51 -1.30
CA GLU A 74 -2.85 -4.47 -0.58
C GLU A 74 -3.57 -5.03 0.67
N ARG A 75 -4.18 -6.22 0.56
CA ARG A 75 -4.78 -6.88 1.72
C ARG A 75 -3.74 -7.29 2.76
N GLN A 76 -2.59 -7.79 2.35
CA GLN A 76 -1.51 -8.13 3.29
C GLN A 76 -0.95 -6.89 3.98
N GLU A 77 -0.81 -5.77 3.27
CA GLU A 77 -0.39 -4.50 3.83
C GLU A 77 -1.37 -4.01 4.91
N GLU A 78 -2.68 -4.07 4.64
CA GLU A 78 -3.71 -3.71 5.60
C GLU A 78 -3.67 -4.59 6.85
N VAL A 79 -3.50 -5.92 6.67
CA VAL A 79 -3.33 -6.85 7.81
C VAL A 79 -2.08 -6.50 8.63
N ALA A 80 -0.97 -6.17 7.97
CA ALA A 80 0.26 -5.79 8.65
C ALA A 80 0.10 -4.48 9.44
N LYS A 81 -0.56 -3.46 8.86
CA LYS A 81 -0.88 -2.19 9.54
C LYS A 81 -1.71 -2.44 10.79
N GLN A 82 -2.75 -3.26 10.70
CA GLN A 82 -3.57 -3.61 11.85
C GLN A 82 -2.81 -4.40 12.92
N ALA A 83 -1.90 -5.30 12.50
CA ALA A 83 -1.04 -6.03 13.43
C ALA A 83 -0.14 -5.08 14.22
N VAL A 84 0.47 -4.08 13.56
CA VAL A 84 1.29 -3.05 14.21
C VAL A 84 0.47 -2.27 15.24
N ILE A 85 -0.75 -1.82 14.89
CA ILE A 85 -1.64 -1.11 15.82
C ILE A 85 -1.96 -1.98 17.06
N LYS A 86 -2.29 -3.26 16.85
CA LYS A 86 -2.55 -4.21 17.95
C LYS A 86 -1.32 -4.41 18.83
N SER A 87 -0.12 -4.47 18.25
CA SER A 87 1.13 -4.59 19.00
C SER A 87 1.37 -3.39 19.90
N TYR A 88 1.17 -2.16 19.41
CA TYR A 88 1.28 -0.95 20.25
C TYR A 88 0.29 -0.96 21.41
N PHE A 89 -0.97 -1.34 21.14
CA PHE A 89 -1.99 -1.47 22.19
C PHE A 89 -1.59 -2.50 23.26
N ASN A 90 -1.17 -3.69 22.82
CA ASN A 90 -0.74 -4.76 23.72
C ASN A 90 0.48 -4.37 24.55
N PHE A 91 1.45 -3.68 23.93
CA PHE A 91 2.61 -3.15 24.62
C PHE A 91 2.22 -2.14 25.70
N GLY A 92 1.40 -1.14 25.37
CA GLY A 92 0.90 -0.17 26.34
C GLY A 92 0.12 -0.83 27.49
N LYS A 93 -0.68 -1.86 27.20
CA LYS A 93 -1.38 -2.65 28.22
C LYS A 93 -0.41 -3.39 29.14
N ALA A 94 0.64 -3.99 28.60
CA ALA A 94 1.68 -4.65 29.38
C ALA A 94 2.41 -3.67 30.31
N LEU A 95 2.79 -2.48 29.80
CA LEU A 95 3.39 -1.42 30.61
C LEU A 95 2.47 -0.98 31.75
N ASN A 96 1.18 -0.76 31.46
CA ASN A 96 0.23 -0.36 32.49
C ASN A 96 0.03 -1.44 33.56
N ASN A 97 0.03 -2.73 33.18
CA ASN A 97 -0.04 -3.83 34.13
C ASN A 97 1.19 -3.85 35.05
N GLN A 98 2.39 -3.66 34.48
CA GLN A 98 3.63 -3.64 35.24
C GLN A 98 3.69 -2.43 36.19
N PHE A 99 3.32 -1.25 35.70
CA PHE A 99 3.18 -0.05 36.53
C PHE A 99 2.20 -0.28 37.69
N SER A 100 1.04 -0.87 37.40
CA SER A 100 0.02 -1.19 38.41
C SER A 100 0.50 -2.23 39.44
N HIS A 101 1.33 -3.19 39.01
CA HIS A 101 1.96 -4.17 39.89
C HIS A 101 2.88 -3.49 40.91
N TYR A 102 3.81 -2.65 40.43
CA TYR A 102 4.76 -1.96 41.30
C TYR A 102 4.12 -0.91 42.21
N LEU A 103 3.02 -0.27 41.79
CA LEU A 103 2.25 0.66 42.61
C LEU A 103 1.72 0.06 43.92
N LYS A 104 1.56 -1.26 43.99
CA LYS A 104 1.05 -1.94 45.20
C LYS A 104 2.00 -1.77 46.39
N THR A 105 3.30 -1.61 46.12
CA THR A 105 4.35 -1.61 47.15
C THR A 105 5.27 -0.39 47.10
N ASN A 106 5.15 0.47 46.10
CA ASN A 106 6.08 1.57 45.87
C ASN A 106 5.37 2.91 45.62
N PRO A 107 5.97 4.04 46.01
CA PRO A 107 5.48 5.36 45.63
C PRO A 107 5.67 5.60 44.12
N LYS A 108 4.80 6.42 43.52
CA LYS A 108 4.72 6.66 42.07
C LYS A 108 6.07 6.95 41.38
N ARG A 109 6.95 7.75 42.00
CA ARG A 109 8.28 8.07 41.44
C ARG A 109 9.16 6.84 41.26
N THR A 110 9.17 5.94 42.25
CA THR A 110 9.95 4.69 42.21
C THR A 110 9.38 3.74 41.16
N VAL A 111 8.05 3.64 41.06
CA VAL A 111 7.39 2.82 40.04
C VAL A 111 7.79 3.26 38.63
N GLN A 112 7.77 4.56 38.35
CA GLN A 112 8.16 5.07 37.03
C GLN A 112 9.61 4.70 36.70
N ALA A 113 10.52 4.83 37.67
CA ALA A 113 11.92 4.46 37.48
C ALA A 113 12.08 2.96 37.19
N LEU A 114 11.32 2.09 37.88
CA LEU A 114 11.33 0.64 37.65
C LEU A 114 10.80 0.26 36.27
N VAL A 115 9.66 0.80 35.86
CA VAL A 115 9.10 0.52 34.52
C VAL A 115 10.02 1.03 33.40
N ASN A 116 10.67 2.17 33.60
CA ASN A 116 11.65 2.72 32.64
C ASN A 116 12.94 1.89 32.52
N GLN A 117 13.24 0.99 33.46
CA GLN A 117 14.39 0.06 33.33
C GLN A 117 14.07 -1.16 32.47
N GLU A 118 12.78 -1.45 32.24
CA GLU A 118 12.31 -2.62 31.49
C GLU A 118 12.08 -2.33 30.00
N VAL A 119 12.18 -1.06 29.58
CA VAL A 119 11.91 -0.56 28.23
C VAL A 119 13.10 0.26 27.75
#